data_AF-W1YXB7-F1
#
_entry.id   AF-W1YXB7-F1
#
_cell.length_a   1.000
_cell.length_b   1.000
_cell.length_c   1.000
_cell.angle_alpha   90.00
_cell.angle_beta   90.00
_cell.angle_gamma   90.00
#
_symmetry.space_group_name_H-M   'P 1'
#
loop_
_entity.id
_entity.type
_entity.pdbx_description
1 polymer ?
#
loop_
_entity_poly.entity_id
_entity_poly.type
_entity_poly.pdbx_seq_one_letter_code
_entity_poly.pdbx_strand_id
1 'polypeptide(L)'
;LPHVVNYELPNVPEDYVHRIGRTGRAAATGEALSLVCVDEHKLLRDIEKLLKKEIPRIAIPGYEPDPSIKAEPIQNGRQQRGGGGRGQ
;
A
#
# COMPACT_ATOMS: atom_id res chain seq x y z
N LEU A 1 -4.93 -14.44 10.46
CA LEU A 1 -4.26 -13.49 11.38
C LEU A 1 -5.28 -12.40 11.72
N PRO A 2 -5.31 -11.85 12.96
CA PRO A 2 -6.27 -10.80 13.31
C PRO A 2 -5.92 -9.46 12.65
N HIS A 3 -4.64 -9.13 12.54
CA HIS A 3 -4.16 -7.86 11.99
C HIS A 3 -3.12 -8.05 10.88
N VAL A 4 -3.09 -7.11 9.93
CA VAL A 4 -2.05 -6.96 8.91
C VAL A 4 -1.52 -5.52 8.98
N VAL A 5 -0.19 -5.36 8.99
CA VAL A 5 0.45 -4.03 8.97
C VAL A 5 1.32 -3.92 7.73
N ASN A 6 1.05 -2.93 6.88
CA ASN A 6 1.92 -2.54 5.79
C ASN A 6 2.85 -1.42 6.29
N TYR A 7 4.14 -1.73 6.43
CA TYR A 7 5.16 -0.73 6.74
C TYR A 7 5.47 0.18 5.54
N GLU A 8 5.29 -0.36 4.33
CA GLU A 8 5.39 0.35 3.06
C GLU A 8 4.30 -0.15 2.10
N LEU A 9 3.82 0.72 1.24
CA LEU A 9 2.84 0.36 0.22
C LEU A 9 3.50 -0.42 -0.93
N PRO A 10 2.83 -1.47 -1.45
CA PRO A 10 3.33 -2.16 -2.62
C PRO A 10 3.24 -1.27 -3.87
N ASN A 11 4.23 -1.39 -4.76
CA ASN A 11 4.22 -0.70 -6.07
C ASN A 11 3.10 -1.20 -7.00
N VAL A 12 2.62 -2.43 -6.79
CA VAL A 12 1.53 -3.05 -7.54
C VAL A 12 0.29 -3.06 -6.64
N PRO A 13 -0.80 -2.34 -7.00
CA PRO A 13 -2.01 -2.26 -6.18
C PRO A 13 -2.65 -3.61 -5.85
N GLU A 14 -2.58 -4.58 -6.76
CA GLU A 14 -3.12 -5.93 -6.54
C GLU A 14 -2.41 -6.65 -5.39
N ASP A 15 -1.12 -6.37 -5.17
CA ASP A 15 -0.38 -6.94 -4.04
C ASP A 15 -0.89 -6.41 -2.71
N TYR A 16 -1.45 -5.19 -2.67
CA TYR A 16 -2.11 -4.69 -1.47
C TYR A 16 -3.29 -5.58 -1.09
N VAL A 17 -4.13 -5.95 -2.06
CA VAL A 17 -5.27 -6.85 -1.88
C VAL A 17 -4.79 -8.23 -1.38
N HIS A 18 -3.73 -8.76 -1.99
CA HIS A 18 -3.15 -10.04 -1.58
C HIS A 18 -2.57 -10.03 -0.15
N ARG A 19 -2.00 -8.90 0.28
CA ARG A 19 -1.48 -8.72 1.65
C ARG A 19 -2.61 -8.65 2.67
N ILE A 20 -3.61 -7.79 2.48
CA ILE A 20 -4.71 -7.64 3.45
C ILE A 20 -5.61 -8.87 3.50
N GLY A 21 -5.67 -9.66 2.41
CA GLY A 21 -6.38 -10.95 2.37
C GLY A 21 -5.83 -12.02 3.31
N ARG A 22 -4.79 -11.74 4.12
CA ARG A 22 -4.27 -12.61 5.19
C ARG A 22 -5.06 -12.50 6.51
N THR A 23 -5.91 -11.47 6.65
CA THR A 23 -6.86 -11.30 7.75
C THR A 23 -8.33 -11.45 7.28
N GLY A 24 -9.29 -11.46 8.22
CA GLY A 24 -10.72 -11.39 7.93
C GLY A 24 -11.34 -12.58 7.16
N ARG A 25 -10.79 -13.79 7.32
CA ARG A 25 -11.29 -15.01 6.64
C ARG A 25 -12.35 -15.74 7.48
N ALA A 26 -13.14 -16.60 6.83
CA ALA A 26 -14.12 -17.49 7.48
C ALA A 26 -15.12 -16.75 8.40
N ALA A 27 -15.67 -15.64 7.90
CA ALA A 27 -16.61 -14.76 8.62
C ALA A 27 -16.05 -14.10 9.90
N ALA A 28 -14.74 -14.21 10.16
CA ALA A 28 -14.08 -13.45 11.21
C ALA A 28 -13.83 -12.00 10.75
N THR A 29 -13.83 -11.08 11.71
CA THR A 29 -13.35 -9.71 11.48
C THR A 29 -11.83 -9.69 11.39
N GLY A 30 -11.31 -8.70 10.67
CA GLY A 30 -9.89 -8.52 10.46
C GLY A 30 -9.56 -7.07 10.16
N GLU A 31 -8.38 -6.62 10.59
CA GLU A 31 -7.95 -5.24 10.41
C GLU A 31 -6.65 -5.16 9.62
N ALA A 32 -6.55 -4.14 8.77
CA ALA A 32 -5.33 -3.82 8.04
C ALA A 32 -4.98 -2.35 8.26
N LEU A 33 -3.75 -2.09 8.69
CA LEU A 33 -3.20 -0.75 8.86
C LEU A 33 -2.04 -0.56 7.89
N SER A 34 -1.94 0.63 7.29
CA SER A 34 -0.82 0.98 6.42
C SER A 34 -0.20 2.27 6.90
N LEU A 35 1.12 2.26 7.06
CA LEU A 35 1.91 3.48 7.25
C LEU A 35 2.20 4.04 5.86
N VAL A 36 1.99 5.34 5.69
CA VAL A 36 2.09 6.01 4.39
C VAL A 36 2.85 7.31 4.57
N CYS A 37 3.94 7.48 3.84
CA CYS A 37 4.64 8.77 3.75
C CYS A 37 4.18 9.59 2.52
N VAL A 38 4.64 10.84 2.44
CA VAL A 38 4.27 11.76 1.35
C VAL A 38 4.66 11.24 -0.04
N ASP A 39 5.73 10.46 -0.12
CA ASP A 39 6.26 9.86 -1.36
C ASP A 39 5.30 8.81 -1.94
N GLU A 40 4.58 8.12 -1.06
CA GLU A 40 3.70 6.99 -1.39
C GLU A 40 2.28 7.41 -1.75
N HIS A 41 1.96 8.72 -1.73
CA HIS A 41 0.62 9.22 -2.06
C HIS A 41 0.12 8.75 -3.43
N LYS A 42 1.03 8.55 -4.40
CA LYS A 42 0.66 7.99 -5.70
C LYS A 42 0.24 6.51 -5.59
N LEU A 43 0.99 5.70 -4.85
CA LEU A 43 0.68 4.29 -4.63
C LEU A 43 -0.66 4.14 -3.89
N LEU A 44 -0.89 4.96 -2.87
CA LEU A 44 -2.16 4.99 -2.15
C LEU A 44 -3.33 5.27 -3.10
N ARG A 45 -3.22 6.29 -3.96
CA ARG A 45 -4.27 6.61 -4.94
C ARG A 45 -4.54 5.46 -5.90
N ASP A 46 -3.51 4.76 -6.37
CA ASP A 46 -3.67 3.63 -7.27
C ASP A 46 -4.37 2.45 -6.57
N ILE A 47 -4.09 2.21 -5.29
CA ILE A 47 -4.79 1.25 -4.44
C ILE A 47 -6.26 1.64 -4.24
N GLU A 48 -6.55 2.88 -3.84
CA GLU A 48 -7.92 3.38 -3.64
C GLU A 48 -8.75 3.27 -4.93
N LYS A 49 -8.14 3.56 -6.08
CA LYS A 49 -8.77 3.39 -7.39
C LYS A 49 -9.10 1.94 -7.70
N LEU A 50 -8.19 1.00 -7.41
CA LEU A 50 -8.45 -0.44 -7.58
C LEU A 50 -9.58 -0.91 -6.66
N LEU A 51 -9.58 -0.47 -5.39
CA LEU A 51 -10.60 -0.80 -4.40
C LEU A 51 -11.94 -0.10 -4.65
N LYS A 52 -11.94 0.97 -5.47
CA LYS A 52 -13.07 1.88 -5.71
C LYS A 52 -13.60 2.50 -4.40
N LYS A 53 -12.72 2.69 -3.43
CA LYS A 53 -13.02 3.21 -2.09
C LYS A 53 -11.80 3.95 -1.55
N GLU A 54 -12.06 5.05 -0.85
CA GLU A 54 -11.03 5.75 -0.10
C GLU A 54 -10.68 4.97 1.17
N ILE A 55 -9.41 5.00 1.55
CA ILE A 55 -8.93 4.39 2.80
C ILE A 55 -8.98 5.48 3.89
N PRO A 56 -9.68 5.24 5.02
CA PRO A 56 -9.72 6.20 6.12
C PRO A 56 -8.32 6.52 6.63
N ARG A 57 -8.04 7.80 6.79
CA ARG A 57 -6.76 8.29 7.30
C ARG A 57 -6.92 8.68 8.76
N ILE A 58 -5.98 8.24 9.58
CA ILE A 58 -5.95 8.54 11.01
C ILE A 58 -4.69 9.35 11.27
N ALA A 59 -4.85 10.59 11.72
CA ALA A 59 -3.74 11.38 12.23
C ALA A 59 -3.61 11.10 13.74
N ILE A 60 -2.40 10.80 14.19
CA ILE A 60 -2.11 10.62 15.61
C ILE A 60 -1.54 11.95 16.13
N PRO A 61 -2.04 12.49 17.25
CA PRO A 61 -1.51 13.73 17.84
C PRO A 61 0.01 13.66 18.03
N GLY A 62 0.74 14.63 17.47
CA GLY A 62 2.20 14.70 17.51
C GLY A 62 2.91 13.93 16.39
N TYR A 63 2.17 13.28 15.50
CA TYR A 63 2.67 12.57 14.31
C TYR A 63 1.91 12.97 13.04
N GLU A 64 1.38 14.20 13.02
CA GLU A 64 0.73 14.75 11.85
C GLU A 64 1.74 14.87 10.69
N PRO A 65 1.33 14.54 9.45
CA PRO A 65 2.19 14.73 8.29
C PRO A 65 2.47 16.22 8.08
N ASP A 66 3.74 16.60 8.00
CA ASP A 66 4.15 17.98 7.72
C ASP A 66 3.86 18.32 6.24
N PRO A 67 3.00 19.31 5.97
CA PRO A 67 2.60 19.67 4.61
C PRO A 67 3.72 20.31 3.78
N SER A 68 4.85 20.70 4.40
CA SER A 68 5.98 21.31 3.72
C SER A 68 6.96 20.29 3.11
N ILE A 69 6.86 19.02 3.52
CA ILE A 69 7.71 17.95 2.99
C ILE A 69 7.32 17.66 1.54
N LYS A 70 8.32 17.73 0.66
CA LYS A 70 8.15 17.40 -0.76
C LYS A 70 8.34 15.91 -0.98
N ALA A 71 7.48 15.34 -1.82
CA ALA A 71 7.62 13.96 -2.23
C ALA A 71 8.92 13.73 -3.02
N GLU A 72 9.70 12.75 -2.59
CA GLU A 72 10.87 12.23 -3.27
C GLU A 72 10.53 10.97 -4.08
N PRO A 73 11.33 10.62 -5.11
CA PRO A 73 11.14 9.38 -5.83
C PRO A 73 11.32 8.15 -4.92
N ILE A 74 10.33 7.27 -4.87
CA ILE A 74 10.39 6.02 -4.11
C ILE A 74 11.51 5.13 -4.68
N GLN A 75 12.59 4.94 -3.92
CA GLN A 75 13.71 4.07 -4.28
C GLN A 75 13.45 2.63 -3.81
N ASN A 76 12.42 1.96 -4.32
CA ASN A 76 12.17 0.56 -3.94
C ASN A 76 12.75 -0.44 -4.95
N GLY A 77 13.83 -1.10 -4.53
CA GLY A 77 14.57 -2.10 -5.28
C GLY A 77 13.78 -3.40 -5.47
N ARG A 78 13.03 -3.51 -6.56
CA ARG A 78 12.91 -4.73 -7.39
C ARG A 78 12.09 -4.45 -8.64
N GLN A 79 12.83 -4.07 -9.68
CA GLN A 79 12.79 -4.71 -11.00
C GLN A 79 11.41 -5.04 -11.56
N GLN A 80 10.97 -4.16 -12.46
CA GLN A 80 10.35 -4.57 -13.72
C GLN A 80 11.10 -5.78 -14.30
N ARG A 81 10.56 -7.00 -14.13
CA ARG A 81 10.87 -8.16 -14.98
C ARG A 81 9.66 -9.07 -15.08
N GLY A 82 8.64 -8.57 -15.77
CA GLY A 82 7.78 -9.39 -16.60
C GLY A 82 7.91 -8.88 -18.03
N GLY A 83 8.65 -9.60 -18.90
CA GLY A 83 8.72 -9.25 -20.31
C GLY A 83 9.84 -9.91 -21.10
N GLY A 84 9.50 -11.00 -21.81
CA GLY A 84 10.03 -11.24 -23.16
C GLY A 84 11.26 -12.14 -23.30
N GLY A 85 11.09 -13.46 -23.19
CA GLY A 85 11.99 -14.45 -23.77
C GLY A 85 11.30 -15.20 -24.92
N ARG A 86 11.24 -14.58 -26.11
CA ARG A 86 11.06 -15.30 -27.37
C ARG A 86 12.41 -15.91 -27.75
N GLY A 87 12.46 -17.22 -27.95
CA GLY A 87 13.60 -17.91 -28.55
C GLY A 87 13.79 -19.32 -27.99
N GLN A 88 13.13 -20.31 -28.58
CA GLN A 88 13.69 -21.17 -29.64
C GLN A 88 12.53 -21.71 -30.49
#